data_AF-A0A933XX61-F1
#
_entry.id   AF-A0A933XX61-F1
#
_cell.length_a   1.000
_cell.length_b   1.000
_cell.length_c   1.000
_cell.angle_alpha   90.00
_cell.angle_beta   90.00
_cell.angle_gamma   90.00
#
_symmetry.space_group_name_H-M   'P 1'
#
loop_
_entity.id
_entity.type
_entity.pdbx_description
1 polymer ?
#
loop_
_entity_poly.entity_id
_entity_poly.type
_entity_poly.pdbx_seq_one_letter_code
_entity_poly.pdbx_strand_id
1 'polypeptide(L)' 'MNGKRDETRGELAREEPPEYSPDGVDLTLIRWMLSLTPQQRLQVLQDHVNAIEKSRPSRADPSRERWTSERS' A
#
# COMPACT_ATOMS: atom_id res chain seq x y z
N MET A 1 57.48 9.46 7.47
CA MET A 1 56.61 9.43 8.68
C MET A 1 55.23 8.98 8.23
N ASN A 2 54.77 7.88 8.82
CA ASN A 2 53.45 7.28 8.58
C ASN A 2 52.33 8.25 8.95
N GLY A 3 51.35 8.35 8.05
CA GLY A 3 50.10 9.06 8.28
C GLY A 3 48.92 8.34 7.64
N LYS A 4 48.89 7.00 7.76
CA LYS A 4 47.68 6.21 7.58
C LYS A 4 46.63 6.79 8.53
N ARG A 5 45.49 7.24 7.99
CA ARG A 5 44.16 7.48 8.61
C ARG A 5 43.44 8.66 7.94
N ASP A 6 42.83 8.40 6.79
CA ASP A 6 41.51 8.95 6.46
C ASP A 6 40.73 7.89 5.64
N GLU A 7 40.72 6.65 6.16
CA GLU A 7 39.94 5.53 5.63
C GLU A 7 38.52 5.50 6.25
N THR A 8 38.08 6.58 6.90
CA THR A 8 36.83 6.60 7.68
C THR A 8 36.10 7.94 7.58
N ARG A 9 35.89 8.46 6.37
CA ARG A 9 34.96 9.58 6.16
C ARG A 9 33.93 9.19 5.11
N GLY A 10 32.76 8.80 5.60
CA GLY A 10 31.63 8.40 4.77
C GLY A 10 31.46 6.89 4.72
N GLU A 11 31.32 6.28 5.89
CA GLU A 11 30.33 5.23 6.05
C GLU A 11 29.07 5.73 5.35
N LEU A 12 28.81 5.18 4.16
CA LEU A 12 27.66 5.50 3.33
C LEU A 12 26.45 5.12 4.18
N ALA A 13 25.96 6.09 4.96
CA ALA A 13 24.63 6.02 5.53
C ALA A 13 23.75 5.65 4.34
N ARG A 14 23.26 4.41 4.32
CA ARG A 14 22.35 3.96 3.28
C ARG A 14 21.13 4.85 3.46
N GLU A 15 21.04 5.92 2.67
CA GLU A 15 19.85 6.75 2.65
C GLU A 15 18.73 5.82 2.20
N GLU A 16 17.84 5.48 3.15
CA GLU A 16 16.66 4.69 2.86
C GLU A 16 15.88 5.42 1.75
N PRO A 17 15.47 4.71 0.69
CA PRO A 17 14.79 5.34 -0.42
C PRO A 17 13.48 5.97 0.08
N PRO A 18 13.12 7.17 -0.41
CA PRO A 18 11.92 7.85 0.05
C PRO A 18 10.67 6.98 -0.14
N GLU A 19 9.77 7.02 0.84
CA GLU A 19 8.51 6.29 0.82
C GLU A 19 7.47 6.96 -0.09
N TYR A 20 7.47 8.29 -0.16
CA TYR A 20 6.52 9.07 -0.95
C TYR A 20 7.24 10.05 -1.89
N SER A 21 6.63 10.31 -3.05
CA SER A 21 7.06 11.41 -3.93
C SER A 21 6.64 12.77 -3.36
N PRO A 22 7.20 13.89 -3.86
CA PRO A 22 6.75 15.24 -3.51
C PRO A 22 5.25 15.48 -3.77
N ASP A 23 4.65 14.72 -4.70
CA ASP A 23 3.22 14.78 -5.05
C ASP A 23 2.36 13.85 -4.16
N GLY A 24 2.96 13.17 -3.18
CA GLY A 24 2.28 12.24 -2.27
C GLY A 24 2.08 10.83 -2.82
N VAL A 25 2.75 10.45 -3.91
CA VAL A 25 2.64 9.11 -4.48
C VAL A 25 3.46 8.11 -3.65
N ASP A 26 2.84 7.01 -3.24
CA ASP A 26 3.53 5.94 -2.51
C ASP A 26 4.51 5.18 -3.42
N LEU A 27 5.80 5.47 -3.25
CA LEU A 27 6.90 4.85 -3.99
C LEU A 27 7.20 3.45 -3.48
N THR A 28 6.84 3.11 -2.23
CA THR A 28 7.01 1.75 -1.69
C THR A 28 6.10 0.78 -2.43
N LEU A 29 4.85 1.17 -2.66
CA LEU A 29 3.87 0.38 -3.40
C LEU A 29 4.28 0.23 -4.87
N ILE A 30 4.76 1.31 -5.50
CA ILE A 30 5.25 1.25 -6.88
C ILE A 30 6.44 0.30 -7.00
N ARG A 31 7.46 0.45 -6.14
CA ARG A 31 8.64 -0.43 -6.14
C ARG A 31 8.25 -1.88 -5.93
N TRP A 32 7.32 -2.15 -5.02
CA TRP A 32 6.80 -3.48 -4.80
C TRP A 32 6.09 -4.03 -6.04
N MET A 33 5.14 -3.30 -6.64
CA MET A 33 4.43 -3.73 -7.86
C MET A 33 5.36 -4.00 -9.05
N LEU A 34 6.46 -3.26 -9.13
CA LEU A 34 7.51 -3.44 -10.16
C LEU A 34 8.42 -4.64 -9.89
N SER A 35 8.56 -5.08 -8.63
CA SER A 35 9.28 -6.32 -8.28
C SER A 35 8.51 -7.60 -8.63
N LEU A 36 7.19 -7.49 -8.85
CA LEU A 36 6.34 -8.63 -9.21
C LEU A 36 6.47 -8.99 -10.69
N THR A 37 6.32 -10.27 -10.99
CA THR A 37 6.10 -10.73 -12.38
C THR A 37 4.77 -10.18 -12.92
N PRO A 38 4.60 -10.11 -14.26
CA PRO A 38 3.34 -9.65 -14.85
C PRO A 38 2.11 -10.41 -14.34
N GLN A 39 2.22 -11.72 -14.16
CA GLN A 39 1.11 -12.54 -13.66
C GLN A 39 0.79 -12.28 -12.19
N GLN A 40 1.80 -12.12 -11.33
CA GLN A 40 1.59 -11.77 -9.92
C GLN A 40 0.94 -10.40 -9.77
N ARG A 41 1.39 -9.42 -10.56
CA ARG A 41 0.78 -8.09 -10.58
C ARG A 41 -0.70 -8.14 -10.96
N LEU A 42 -1.03 -8.94 -11.98
CA LEU A 42 -2.43 -9.14 -12.37
C LEU A 42 -3.25 -9.78 -11.23
N GLN A 43 -2.71 -10.80 -10.57
CA GLN A 43 -3.41 -11.46 -9.46
C GLN A 43 -3.71 -10.48 -8.31
N VAL A 44 -2.71 -9.70 -7.88
CA VAL A 44 -2.88 -8.67 -6.83
C VAL A 44 -3.98 -7.68 -7.19
N LEU A 45 -4.01 -7.20 -8.45
CA LEU A 45 -5.04 -6.26 -8.90
C LEU A 45 -6.44 -6.89 -8.88
N GLN A 46 -6.57 -8.15 -9.31
CA GLN A 46 -7.85 -8.86 -9.28
C GLN A 46 -8.33 -9.10 -7.84
N ASP A 47 -7.43 -9.45 -6.93
CA ASP A 47 -7.76 -9.63 -5.52
C ASP A 47 -8.21 -8.32 -4.88
N HIS A 48 -7.58 -7.20 -5.24
CA HIS A 48 -7.97 -5.87 -4.80
C HIS A 48 -9.38 -5.48 -5.28
N VAL A 49 -9.67 -5.68 -6.58
CA VAL A 49 -11.02 -5.45 -7.14
C VAL A 49 -12.07 -6.30 -6.40
N ASN A 50 -11.79 -7.59 -6.19
CA ASN A 50 -12.68 -8.48 -5.47
C ASN A 50 -12.94 -8.03 -4.02
N ALA A 51 -11.92 -7.51 -3.34
CA ALA A 51 -12.06 -6.99 -1.98
C ALA A 51 -12.98 -5.75 -1.95
N ILE A 52 -12.82 -4.84 -2.90
CA ILE A 52 -13.70 -3.66 -3.04
C ILE A 52 -15.13 -4.11 -3.28
N GLU A 53 -15.38 -5.00 -4.25
CA GLU A 53 -16.72 -5.49 -4.55
C GLU A 53 -17.39 -6.16 -3.33
N LYS A 54 -16.64 -6.94 -2.54
CA LYS A 54 -17.14 -7.55 -1.30
C LYS A 54 -17.49 -6.54 -0.21
N SER A 55 -16.82 -5.39 -0.18
CA SER A 55 -17.09 -4.33 0.79
C SER A 55 -18.30 -3.47 0.45
N ARG A 56 -18.85 -3.62 -0.78
CA ARG A 56 -20.03 -2.84 -1.19
C ARG A 56 -21.24 -3.30 -0.38
N PRO A 57 -22.00 -2.36 0.23
CA PRO A 57 -23.21 -2.72 0.94
C PRO A 57 -24.20 -3.35 -0.05
N SER A 58 -24.69 -4.55 0.27
CA SER A 58 -25.80 -5.13 -0.46
C SER A 58 -27.00 -4.18 -0.33
N ARG A 59 -27.56 -3.72 -1.44
CA ARG A 59 -28.72 -2.79 -1.46
C ARG A 59 -30.01 -3.38 -0.88
N ALA A 60 -29.96 -4.57 -0.29
CA ALA A 60 -31.09 -5.25 0.31
C ALA A 60 -30.69 -5.74 1.70
N ASP A 61 -30.68 -4.81 2.67
CA ASP A 61 -30.84 -5.18 4.07
C ASP A 61 -32.29 -4.87 4.50
N PRO A 62 -33.24 -5.79 4.27
CA PRO A 62 -34.63 -5.62 4.71
C PRO A 62 -34.78 -5.64 6.25
N SER A 63 -33.71 -5.87 7.01
CA SER A 63 -33.75 -5.81 8.48
C SER A 63 -33.71 -4.38 9.03
N ARG A 64 -33.35 -3.38 8.21
CA ARG A 64 -33.41 -1.95 8.58
C ARG A 64 -34.82 -1.35 8.60
N GLU A 65 -35.76 -1.92 7.84
CA GLU A 65 -37.15 -1.41 7.77
C GLU A 65 -38.04 -1.95 8.90
N ARG A 66 -37.58 -2.97 9.64
CA ARG A 66 -38.39 -3.60 10.70
C ARG A 66 -38.44 -2.75 11.98
N TRP A 67 -37.37 -2.01 12.29
CA TRP A 67 -37.28 -1.18 13.50
C TRP A 67 -38.04 0.15 13.43
N THR A 68 -38.51 0.57 12.25
CA THR A 68 -39.26 1.82 12.09
C THR A 68 -40.76 1.66 12.31
N SER A 69 -41.31 0.44 12.22
CA SER A 69 -42.75 0.18 12.39
C SER A 69 -43.16 -0.18 13.82
N GLU A 70 -42.23 -0.61 14.67
CA GLU A 70 -42.51 -0.93 16.09
C GLU A 70 -42.46 0.29 17.03
N ARG A 71 -42.32 1.50 16.46
CA ARG A 71 -42.26 2.77 17.20
C ARG A 71 -43.31 3.78 16.72
N SER A 72 -44.51 3.31 16.37
CA SER A 72 -45.70 4.13 16.08
C SER A 72 -46.93 3.54 16.75
#